data_AF-J3MIS7-F1
#
_entry.id   AF-J3MIS7-F1
#
_cell.length_a   1.000
_cell.length_b   1.000
_cell.length_c   1.000
_cell.angle_alpha   90.00
_cell.angle_beta   90.00
_cell.angle_gamma   90.00
#
_symmetry.space_group_name_H-M   'P 1'
#
loop_
_entity.id
_entity.type
_entity.pdbx_description
1 polymer ?
#
loop_
_entity_poly.entity_id
_entity_poly.type
_entity_poly.pdbx_seq_one_letter_code
_entity_poly.pdbx_strand_id
1 'polypeptide(L)'
;MGMHQADPSDNLKDFLKKVDAIESLIAKLTNLLHKLQAANEDSKAVTKARDMKAIKQKMEKDIDEVGKVARMAKTKVDELEKDNLSNRQKPGWGKGSAVDRSREETTG
;
A
#
# COMPACT_ATOMS: atom_id res chain seq x y z
N MET A 1 13.04 -6.30 -37.69
CA MET A 1 12.16 -7.09 -36.79
C MET A 1 11.36 -6.10 -35.97
N GLY A 2 10.05 -6.03 -36.18
CA GLY A 2 9.18 -5.14 -35.39
C GLY A 2 9.11 -5.66 -33.96
N MET A 3 9.59 -4.86 -33.00
CA MET A 3 9.35 -5.15 -31.60
C MET A 3 7.85 -5.01 -31.37
N HIS A 4 7.16 -6.13 -31.11
CA HIS A 4 5.78 -6.11 -30.66
C HIS A 4 5.78 -5.41 -29.30
N GLN A 5 5.46 -4.12 -29.31
CA GLN A 5 5.32 -3.32 -28.11
C GLN A 5 4.08 -3.83 -27.39
N ALA A 6 4.15 -4.03 -26.08
CA ALA A 6 2.97 -4.39 -25.30
C ALA A 6 1.87 -3.33 -25.49
N ASP A 7 0.62 -3.76 -25.56
CA ASP A 7 -0.50 -2.86 -25.78
C ASP A 7 -0.59 -1.82 -24.65
N PRO A 8 -0.80 -0.53 -24.95
CA PRO A 8 -0.98 0.50 -23.92
C PRO A 8 -2.05 0.17 -22.88
N SER A 9 -3.13 -0.52 -23.27
CA SER A 9 -4.17 -0.91 -22.31
C SER A 9 -3.71 -2.04 -21.38
N ASP A 10 -2.90 -2.99 -21.87
CA ASP A 10 -2.36 -4.05 -21.03
C ASP A 10 -1.32 -3.51 -20.04
N ASN A 11 -0.51 -2.53 -20.45
CA ASN A 11 0.40 -1.82 -19.53
C ASN A 11 -0.37 -1.16 -18.37
N LEU A 12 -1.45 -0.44 -18.70
CA LEU A 12 -2.26 0.26 -17.72
C LEU A 12 -3.03 -0.72 -16.83
N LYS A 13 -3.56 -1.81 -17.36
CA LYS A 13 -4.22 -2.86 -16.54
C LYS A 13 -3.28 -3.42 -15.48
N ASP A 14 -2.05 -3.77 -15.86
CA ASP A 14 -1.10 -4.34 -14.89
C ASP A 14 -0.64 -3.31 -13.87
N PHE A 15 -0.52 -2.04 -14.26
CA PHE A 15 -0.29 -0.94 -13.34
C PHE A 15 -1.44 -0.77 -12.33
N LEU A 16 -2.69 -0.72 -12.81
CA LEU A 16 -3.86 -0.55 -11.95
C LEU A 16 -3.99 -1.69 -10.95
N LYS A 17 -3.73 -2.95 -11.35
CA LYS A 17 -3.70 -4.08 -10.40
C LYS A 17 -2.69 -3.88 -9.27
N LYS A 18 -1.52 -3.28 -9.56
CA LYS A 18 -0.52 -2.98 -8.52
C LYS A 18 -1.02 -1.87 -7.59
N VAL A 19 -1.66 -0.84 -8.14
CA VAL A 19 -2.29 0.26 -7.38
C VAL A 19 -3.38 -0.29 -6.46
N ASP A 20 -4.34 -1.06 -6.98
CA ASP A 20 -5.42 -1.70 -6.20
C ASP A 20 -4.86 -2.55 -5.04
N ALA A 21 -3.76 -3.27 -5.29
CA ALA A 21 -3.11 -4.09 -4.28
C ALA A 21 -2.42 -3.26 -3.19
N ILE A 22 -1.95 -2.05 -3.50
CA ILE A 22 -1.42 -1.08 -2.53
C ILE A 22 -2.57 -0.45 -1.75
N GLU A 23 -3.62 0.00 -2.43
CA GLU A 23 -4.81 0.58 -1.79
C GLU A 23 -5.45 -0.39 -0.81
N SER A 24 -5.57 -1.67 -1.17
CA SER A 24 -6.05 -2.71 -0.26
C SER A 24 -5.17 -2.88 0.99
N LEU A 25 -3.84 -2.71 0.86
CA LEU A 25 -2.93 -2.77 2.01
C LEU A 25 -3.08 -1.52 2.90
N ILE A 26 -3.24 -0.34 2.30
CA ILE A 26 -3.49 0.91 3.01
C ILE A 26 -4.82 0.83 3.76
N ALA A 27 -5.88 0.34 3.12
CA ALA A 27 -7.18 0.13 3.78
C ALA A 27 -7.06 -0.85 4.95
N LYS A 28 -6.30 -1.95 4.80
CA LYS A 28 -6.00 -2.86 5.90
C LYS A 28 -5.25 -2.15 7.03
N LEU A 29 -4.25 -1.34 6.71
CA LEU A 29 -3.46 -0.58 7.68
C LEU A 29 -4.34 0.39 8.48
N THR A 30 -5.20 1.16 7.82
CA THR A 30 -6.15 2.07 8.46
C THR A 30 -7.08 1.34 9.42
N ASN A 31 -7.61 0.17 9.02
CA ASN A 31 -8.44 -0.64 9.88
C ASN A 31 -7.71 -1.17 11.13
N LEU A 32 -6.43 -1.55 10.99
CA LEU A 32 -5.61 -1.98 12.12
C LEU A 32 -5.30 -0.83 13.07
N LEU A 33 -5.01 0.37 12.52
CA LEU A 33 -4.79 1.57 13.33
C LEU A 33 -6.04 1.93 14.14
N HIS A 34 -7.23 1.89 13.53
CA HIS A 34 -8.47 2.13 14.27
C HIS A 34 -8.70 1.12 15.40
N LYS A 35 -8.39 -0.16 15.18
CA LYS A 35 -8.48 -1.20 16.23
C LYS A 35 -7.51 -0.95 17.38
N LEU A 36 -6.26 -0.59 17.06
CA LEU A 36 -5.24 -0.26 18.05
C LEU A 36 -5.63 0.98 18.85
N GLN A 37 -6.16 2.01 18.19
CA GLN A 37 -6.68 3.21 18.84
C GLN A 37 -7.84 2.88 19.79
N ALA A 38 -8.81 2.07 19.35
CA ALA A 38 -9.92 1.64 20.21
C ALA A 38 -9.42 0.85 21.43
N ALA A 39 -8.49 -0.11 21.24
CA ALA A 39 -7.91 -0.87 22.35
C ALA A 39 -7.14 0.04 23.34
N ASN A 40 -6.46 1.07 22.83
CA ASN A 40 -5.79 2.07 23.66
C ASN A 40 -6.77 2.92 24.46
N GLU A 41 -7.88 3.35 23.86
CA GLU A 41 -8.93 4.08 24.58
C GLU A 41 -9.58 3.20 25.66
N ASP A 42 -9.93 1.95 25.34
CA ASP A 42 -10.47 0.99 26.30
C ASP A 42 -9.53 0.78 27.49
N SER A 43 -8.21 0.74 27.22
CA SER A 43 -7.20 0.54 28.27
C SER A 43 -7.23 1.61 29.37
N LYS A 44 -7.68 2.84 29.05
CA LYS A 44 -7.75 3.96 30.01
C LYS A 44 -8.84 3.77 31.06
N ALA A 45 -9.89 3.00 30.75
CA ALA A 45 -11.02 2.75 31.65
C ALA A 45 -10.86 1.48 32.49
N VAL A 46 -9.88 0.62 32.18
CA VAL A 46 -9.70 -0.66 32.87
C VAL A 46 -8.88 -0.51 34.13
N THR A 47 -9.47 -0.87 35.27
CA THR A 47 -8.84 -0.81 36.60
C THR A 47 -8.41 -2.18 37.15
N LYS A 48 -8.83 -3.27 36.49
CA LYS A 48 -8.49 -4.65 36.90
C LYS A 48 -7.19 -5.09 36.24
N ALA A 49 -6.20 -5.46 37.05
CA ALA A 49 -4.86 -5.86 36.59
C ALA A 49 -4.87 -6.99 35.53
N ARG A 50 -5.75 -7.98 35.67
CA ARG A 50 -5.91 -9.06 34.68
C ARG A 50 -6.38 -8.56 33.31
N ASP A 51 -7.29 -7.59 33.31
CA ASP A 51 -7.91 -7.07 32.10
C ASP A 51 -6.95 -6.07 31.42
N MET A 52 -6.20 -5.27 32.20
CA MET A 52 -5.06 -4.46 31.71
C MET A 52 -4.01 -5.32 31.00
N LYS A 53 -3.64 -6.47 31.57
CA LYS A 53 -2.68 -7.40 30.95
C LYS A 53 -3.20 -7.94 29.61
N ALA A 54 -4.47 -8.31 29.55
CA ALA A 54 -5.09 -8.81 28.33
C ALA A 54 -5.13 -7.74 27.23
N ILE A 55 -5.50 -6.49 27.57
CA ILE A 55 -5.50 -5.38 26.61
C ILE A 55 -4.09 -5.07 26.12
N LYS A 56 -3.10 -5.03 27.01
CA LYS A 56 -1.70 -4.81 26.61
C LYS A 56 -1.21 -5.87 25.61
N GLN A 57 -1.47 -7.14 25.87
CA GLN A 57 -1.10 -8.23 24.96
C GLN A 57 -1.80 -8.15 23.60
N LYS A 58 -3.06 -7.69 23.58
CA LYS A 58 -3.78 -7.43 22.32
C LYS A 58 -3.15 -6.28 21.55
N MET A 59 -2.85 -5.17 22.22
CA MET A 59 -2.20 -4.01 21.60
C MET A 59 -0.82 -4.34 21.06
N GLU A 60 -0.01 -5.14 21.76
CA GLU A 60 1.31 -5.58 21.28
C GLU A 60 1.18 -6.34 19.94
N LYS A 61 0.22 -7.26 19.83
CA LYS A 61 -0.06 -7.97 18.57
C LYS A 61 -0.55 -7.03 17.46
N ASP A 62 -1.43 -6.10 17.81
CA ASP A 62 -1.97 -5.14 16.85
C ASP A 62 -0.86 -4.21 16.32
N ILE A 63 0.08 -3.79 17.19
CA ILE A 63 1.28 -3.00 16.80
C ILE A 63 2.18 -3.78 15.84
N ASP A 64 2.44 -5.05 16.12
CA ASP A 64 3.26 -5.90 15.25
C ASP A 64 2.63 -6.07 13.86
N GLU A 65 1.31 -6.31 13.81
CA GLU A 65 0.55 -6.43 12.56
C GLU A 65 0.56 -5.09 11.78
N VAL A 66 0.31 -3.95 12.44
CA VAL A 66 0.41 -2.60 11.85
C VAL A 66 1.79 -2.40 11.24
N GLY A 67 2.86 -2.68 12.00
CA GLY A 67 4.23 -2.51 11.54
C GLY A 67 4.55 -3.38 10.33
N LYS A 68 4.06 -4.62 10.29
CA LYS A 68 4.23 -5.52 9.15
C LYS A 68 3.52 -5.00 7.90
N VAL A 69 2.24 -4.64 8.01
CA VAL A 69 1.44 -4.16 6.88
C VAL A 69 1.97 -2.82 6.36
N ALA A 70 2.39 -1.91 7.24
CA ALA A 70 2.99 -0.63 6.85
C ALA A 70 4.28 -0.83 6.05
N ARG A 71 5.18 -1.71 6.50
CA ARG A 71 6.41 -2.03 5.75
C ARG A 71 6.09 -2.63 4.38
N MET A 72 5.13 -3.55 4.31
CA MET A 72 4.72 -4.15 3.04
C MET A 72 4.13 -3.11 2.07
N ALA A 73 3.26 -2.22 2.56
CA ALA A 73 2.69 -1.15 1.74
C ALA A 73 3.79 -0.24 1.19
N LYS A 74 4.74 0.19 2.05
CA LYS A 74 5.89 1.00 1.63
C LYS A 74 6.72 0.30 0.56
N THR A 75 7.09 -0.97 0.75
CA THR A 75 7.86 -1.71 -0.25
C THR A 75 7.16 -1.76 -1.60
N LYS A 76 5.85 -1.99 -1.63
CA LYS A 76 5.09 -1.99 -2.89
C LYS A 76 5.02 -0.62 -3.56
N VAL A 77 4.93 0.47 -2.78
CA VAL A 77 5.00 1.83 -3.31
C VAL A 77 6.37 2.08 -3.94
N ASP A 78 7.46 1.76 -3.25
CA ASP A 78 8.83 1.89 -3.78
C ASP A 78 9.02 1.06 -5.07
N GLU A 79 8.41 -0.14 -5.15
CA GLU A 79 8.42 -0.97 -6.35
C GLU A 79 7.61 -0.36 -7.50
N LEU A 80 6.45 0.25 -7.21
CA LEU A 80 5.62 0.94 -8.19
C LEU A 80 6.34 2.16 -8.78
N GLU A 81 7.03 2.94 -7.94
CA GLU A 81 7.84 4.08 -8.38
C GLU A 81 8.98 3.64 -9.31
N LYS A 82 9.69 2.56 -8.95
CA LYS A 82 10.73 1.96 -9.82
C LYS A 82 10.16 1.44 -11.13
N ASP A 83 8.97 0.84 -11.10
CA ASP A 83 8.26 0.39 -12.31
C ASP A 83 7.87 1.57 -13.20
N ASN A 84 7.37 2.67 -12.63
CA ASN A 84 7.05 3.90 -13.36
C ASN A 84 8.29 4.50 -14.04
N LEU A 85 9.42 4.57 -13.34
CA LEU A 85 10.69 5.03 -13.91
C LEU A 85 11.19 4.13 -15.04
N SER A 86 11.10 2.81 -14.86
CA SER A 86 11.48 1.83 -15.87
C SER A 86 10.56 1.88 -17.09
N ASN A 87 9.27 2.14 -16.88
CA ASN A 87 8.28 2.28 -17.96
C ASN A 87 8.63 3.44 -18.91
N ARG A 88 9.17 4.53 -18.38
CA ARG A 88 9.63 5.70 -19.17
C ARG A 88 10.82 5.41 -20.08
N GLN A 89 11.61 4.38 -19.77
CA GLN A 89 12.75 3.99 -20.62
C GLN A 89 12.31 3.14 -21.82
N LYS A 90 11.05 2.66 -21.84
CA LYS A 90 10.54 1.87 -22.94
C LYS A 90 10.21 2.79 -24.13
N PRO A 91 10.51 2.36 -25.37
CA PRO A 91 10.07 3.09 -26.56
C PRO A 91 8.56 3.36 -26.47
N GLY A 92 8.09 4.50 -26.98
CA GLY A 92 6.66 4.84 -27.02
C GLY A 92 6.00 5.21 -25.67
N TRP A 93 6.64 4.95 -24.53
CA TRP A 93 6.11 5.24 -23.18
C TRP A 93 6.96 6.21 -22.38
N GLY A 94 7.78 7.00 -23.07
CA GLY A 94 8.59 8.05 -22.46
C GLY A 94 7.79 9.12 -21.72
N LYS A 95 8.51 9.99 -21.02
CA LYS A 95 7.93 11.10 -20.26
C LYS A 95 6.95 11.92 -21.12
N GLY A 96 5.75 12.17 -20.61
CA GLY A 96 4.69 12.92 -21.30
C GLY A 96 3.86 12.11 -22.29
N SER A 97 4.15 10.82 -22.48
CA SER A 97 3.27 9.91 -23.24
C SER A 97 1.89 9.77 -22.58
N ALA A 98 0.88 9.30 -23.33
CA ALA A 98 -0.45 9.06 -22.76
C ALA A 98 -0.43 8.06 -21.60
N VAL A 99 0.39 7.00 -21.73
CA VAL A 99 0.60 6.00 -20.67
C VAL A 99 1.30 6.63 -19.46
N ASP A 100 2.35 7.42 -19.68
CA ASP A 100 3.07 8.09 -18.59
C ASP A 100 2.19 9.07 -17.81
N ARG A 101 1.43 9.93 -18.51
CA ARG A 101 0.49 10.87 -17.88
C ARG A 101 -0.60 10.16 -17.07
N SER A 102 -1.17 9.09 -17.63
CA SER A 102 -2.20 8.31 -16.92
C SER A 102 -1.65 7.69 -15.62
N ARG A 103 -0.39 7.21 -15.67
CA ARG A 103 0.28 6.65 -14.49
C ARG A 103 0.61 7.73 -13.48
N GLU A 104 1.14 8.89 -13.91
CA GLU A 104 1.39 10.05 -13.05
C GLU A 104 0.11 10.53 -12.35
N GLU A 105 -0.99 10.70 -13.09
CA GLU A 105 -2.30 11.12 -12.55
C GLU A 105 -2.86 10.13 -11.53
N THR A 106 -2.58 8.84 -11.67
CA THR A 106 -3.05 7.81 -10.72
C THR A 106 -2.19 7.76 -9.44
N THR A 107 -0.90 8.11 -9.54
CA THR A 107 0.02 8.08 -8.39
C THR A 107 0.24 9.42 -7.67
N GLY A 108 -0.11 10.54 -8.31
CA GLY A 108 0.07 11.90 -7.77
C GLY A 108 -1.06 12.33 -6.85
#